data_AF-A0A377ZVV0-F1
#
_entry.id   AF-A0A377ZVV0-F1
#
_cell.length_a   1.000
_cell.length_b   1.000
_cell.length_c   1.000
_cell.angle_alpha   90.00
_cell.angle_beta   90.00
_cell.angle_gamma   90.00
#
_symmetry.space_group_name_H-M   'P 1'
#
loop_
_entity.id
_entity.type
_entity.pdbx_description
1 polymer ?
#
loop_
_entity_poly.entity_id
_entity_poly.type
_entity_poly.pdbx_seq_one_letter_code
_entity_poly.pdbx_strand_id
1 'polypeptide(L)'
;MHFVLTLGEPLSAMPGLTRDGRLGKWIWQQAEEDSLPLEEIAHELACQYRRFVELFGHEPTHIDSHHHVHMFAQIYPIVAAFAREKGIALRIDRQVAAQSELDQQAARSSAGFSSEFYGEAVSEELFLQTLDASIARGERSLEVMCHPAYVDRIIMGSAYCYPRLDELDVLTSASLKAAVADRGYRLGTYRDV
;
A
#
# COMPACT_ATOMS: atom_id res chain seq x y z
N MET A 1 5.98 1.71 6.21
CA MET A 1 6.00 0.31 6.66
C MET A 1 4.92 -0.38 5.85
N HIS A 2 5.31 -1.45 5.14
CA HIS A 2 4.38 -2.25 4.38
C HIS A 2 3.84 -3.37 5.27
N PHE A 3 2.66 -3.14 5.88
CA PHE A 3 2.03 -4.08 6.80
C PHE A 3 1.62 -5.37 6.08
N VAL A 4 1.93 -6.53 6.64
CA VAL A 4 1.69 -7.83 5.98
C VAL A 4 0.80 -8.72 6.82
N LEU A 5 -0.33 -9.16 6.25
CA LEU A 5 -1.23 -10.17 6.83
C LEU A 5 -1.49 -11.36 5.89
N THR A 6 -0.79 -11.43 4.77
CA THR A 6 -1.13 -12.35 3.66
C THR A 6 0.06 -13.14 3.11
N LEU A 7 1.25 -12.97 3.71
CA LEU A 7 2.47 -13.61 3.26
C LEU A 7 3.45 -13.78 4.43
N GLY A 8 4.14 -14.92 4.46
CA GLY A 8 5.21 -15.17 5.44
C GLY A 8 4.70 -15.62 6.80
N GLU A 9 5.53 -15.45 7.83
CA GLU A 9 5.23 -15.75 9.22
C GLU A 9 5.00 -14.42 9.97
N PRO A 10 4.01 -14.34 10.88
CA PRO A 10 3.81 -13.14 11.69
C PRO A 10 4.91 -12.97 12.74
N LEU A 11 5.04 -11.78 13.30
CA LEU A 11 5.95 -11.49 14.41
C LEU A 11 5.35 -11.78 15.78
N SER A 12 4.05 -12.05 15.84
CA SER A 12 3.30 -12.40 17.04
C SER A 12 2.47 -13.67 16.84
N ALA A 13 1.95 -14.24 17.93
CA ALA A 13 1.04 -15.39 17.84
C ALA A 13 -0.29 -14.94 17.24
N MET A 14 -0.65 -15.51 16.08
CA MET A 14 -1.90 -15.22 15.38
C MET A 14 -2.69 -16.50 15.06
N PRO A 15 -3.14 -17.27 16.07
CA PRO A 15 -3.84 -18.54 15.84
C PRO A 15 -5.18 -18.38 15.09
N GLY A 16 -5.81 -17.20 15.14
CA GLY A 16 -7.03 -16.91 14.39
C GLY A 16 -6.81 -16.60 12.91
N LEU A 17 -5.57 -16.24 12.51
CA LEU A 17 -5.25 -15.85 11.14
C LEU A 17 -4.20 -16.74 10.46
N THR A 18 -3.42 -17.52 11.18
CA THR A 18 -2.37 -18.36 10.57
C THR A 18 -2.85 -19.78 10.27
N ARG A 19 -2.27 -20.39 9.24
CA ARG A 19 -2.38 -21.82 8.95
C ARG A 19 -0.97 -22.38 8.89
N ASP A 20 -0.67 -23.37 9.72
CA ASP A 20 0.69 -23.91 9.92
C ASP A 20 1.73 -22.81 10.22
N GLY A 21 1.34 -21.80 11.03
CA GLY A 21 2.19 -20.67 11.41
C GLY A 21 2.41 -19.62 10.33
N ARG A 22 1.78 -19.76 9.16
CA ARG A 22 1.95 -18.85 8.02
C ARG A 22 0.71 -18.00 7.79
N LEU A 23 0.90 -16.79 7.30
CA LEU A 23 -0.12 -15.89 6.78
C LEU A 23 -0.45 -16.23 5.32
N GLY A 24 -1.65 -15.91 4.86
CA GLY A 24 -2.07 -16.26 3.51
C GLY A 24 -3.37 -15.60 3.05
N LYS A 25 -3.78 -15.95 1.83
CA LYS A 25 -4.92 -15.30 1.14
C LYS A 25 -6.30 -15.71 1.64
N TRP A 26 -6.40 -16.52 2.69
CA TRP A 26 -7.69 -16.84 3.32
C TRP A 26 -8.24 -15.68 4.18
N ILE A 27 -7.45 -14.64 4.45
CA ILE A 27 -7.96 -13.43 5.13
C ILE A 27 -9.14 -12.80 4.39
N TRP A 28 -9.21 -12.92 3.06
CA TRP A 28 -10.35 -12.43 2.28
C TRP A 28 -11.64 -13.19 2.64
N GLN A 29 -11.57 -14.51 2.71
CA GLN A 29 -12.71 -15.33 3.15
C GLN A 29 -13.12 -14.95 4.58
N GLN A 30 -12.16 -14.75 5.49
CA GLN A 30 -12.47 -14.35 6.86
C GLN A 30 -13.08 -12.94 6.94
N ALA A 31 -12.67 -12.02 6.05
CA ALA A 31 -13.26 -10.70 5.96
C ALA A 31 -14.71 -10.74 5.44
N GLU A 32 -14.99 -11.60 4.45
CA GLU A 32 -16.35 -11.85 3.92
C GLU A 32 -17.26 -12.51 4.97
N GLU A 33 -16.71 -13.39 5.81
CA GLU A 33 -17.42 -14.09 6.88
C GLU A 33 -17.48 -13.29 8.20
N ASP A 34 -16.95 -12.06 8.23
CA ASP A 34 -16.83 -11.20 9.41
C ASP A 34 -16.17 -11.90 10.62
N SER A 35 -15.16 -12.73 10.36
CA SER A 35 -14.49 -13.60 11.34
C SER A 35 -13.02 -13.24 11.58
N LEU A 36 -12.61 -12.02 11.18
CA LEU A 36 -11.24 -11.54 11.36
C LEU A 36 -10.86 -11.40 12.84
N PRO A 37 -9.70 -11.92 13.29
CA PRO A 37 -9.24 -11.76 14.66
C PRO A 37 -8.64 -10.37 14.89
N LEU A 38 -9.50 -9.36 15.06
CA LEU A 38 -9.10 -7.95 15.09
C LEU A 38 -8.09 -7.59 16.18
N GLU A 39 -8.18 -8.22 17.35
CA GLU A 39 -7.21 -8.04 18.44
C GLU A 39 -5.81 -8.57 18.06
N GLU A 40 -5.75 -9.75 17.43
CA GLU A 40 -4.49 -10.31 16.92
C GLU A 40 -3.89 -9.41 15.84
N ILE A 41 -4.72 -8.89 14.93
CA ILE A 41 -4.29 -7.97 13.86
C ILE A 41 -3.73 -6.67 14.44
N ALA A 42 -4.39 -6.07 15.44
CA ALA A 42 -3.91 -4.87 16.10
C ALA A 42 -2.58 -5.12 16.84
N HIS A 43 -2.45 -6.27 17.49
CA HIS A 43 -1.21 -6.66 18.17
C HIS A 43 -0.06 -6.88 17.15
N GLU A 44 -0.33 -7.58 16.05
CA GLU A 44 0.64 -7.82 14.99
C GLU A 44 1.08 -6.51 14.31
N LEU A 45 0.16 -5.57 14.08
CA LEU A 45 0.49 -4.23 13.56
C LEU A 45 1.52 -3.53 14.44
N ALA A 46 1.32 -3.56 15.77
CA ALA A 46 2.27 -2.99 16.72
C ALA A 46 3.62 -3.73 16.72
N CYS A 47 3.61 -5.06 16.55
CA CYS A 47 4.82 -5.86 16.46
C CYS A 47 5.63 -5.57 15.20
N GLN A 48 4.99 -5.52 14.02
CA GLN A 48 5.65 -5.13 12.76
C GLN A 48 6.19 -3.70 12.81
N TYR A 49 5.44 -2.77 13.40
CA TYR A 49 5.90 -1.40 13.59
C TYR A 49 7.14 -1.33 14.49
N ARG A 50 7.11 -1.99 15.66
CA ARG A 50 8.25 -2.03 16.58
C ARG A 50 9.48 -2.64 15.89
N ARG A 51 9.28 -3.73 15.16
CA ARG A 51 10.35 -4.41 14.44
C ARG A 51 10.95 -3.53 13.34
N PHE A 52 10.11 -2.76 12.64
CA PHE A 52 10.58 -1.75 11.68
C PHE A 52 11.49 -0.74 12.39
N VAL A 53 11.04 -0.16 13.51
CA VAL A 53 11.83 0.84 14.26
C VAL A 53 13.16 0.25 14.75
N GLU A 54 13.15 -0.97 15.28
CA GLU A 54 14.37 -1.66 15.73
C GLU A 54 15.38 -1.88 14.60
N LEU A 55 14.91 -2.24 13.40
CA LEU A 55 15.77 -2.54 12.26
C LEU A 55 16.35 -1.28 11.60
N PHE A 56 15.55 -0.21 11.50
CA PHE A 56 15.94 1.01 10.78
C PHE A 56 16.40 2.15 11.70
N GLY A 57 16.19 2.03 13.01
CA GLY A 57 16.54 3.06 13.99
C GLY A 57 15.64 4.30 13.96
N HIS A 58 14.54 4.28 13.18
CA HIS A 58 13.58 5.38 13.09
C HIS A 58 12.18 4.87 12.72
N GLU A 59 11.17 5.71 12.95
CA GLU A 59 9.79 5.41 12.58
C GLU A 59 9.58 5.42 11.04
N PRO A 60 8.65 4.60 10.52
CA PRO A 60 8.25 4.70 9.12
C PRO A 60 7.57 6.05 8.86
N THR A 61 7.67 6.55 7.63
CA THR A 61 6.98 7.81 7.26
C THR A 61 5.47 7.63 7.07
N HIS A 62 5.06 6.43 6.70
CA HIS A 62 3.67 6.06 6.46
C HIS A 62 3.44 4.56 6.66
N ILE A 63 2.19 4.14 6.70
CA ILE A 63 1.74 2.75 6.62
C ILE A 63 0.95 2.56 5.33
N ASP A 64 1.23 1.46 4.64
CA ASP A 64 0.36 0.82 3.67
C ASP A 64 0.34 -0.68 3.97
N SER A 65 -0.25 -1.52 3.13
CA SER A 65 -0.21 -2.97 3.36
C SER A 65 -0.07 -3.78 2.09
N HIS A 66 0.53 -4.96 2.23
CA HIS A 66 0.55 -5.96 1.18
C HIS A 66 -0.89 -6.35 0.81
N HIS A 67 -1.17 -6.42 -0.48
CA HIS A 67 -2.50 -6.69 -1.04
C HIS A 67 -3.63 -5.77 -0.53
N HIS A 68 -3.32 -4.55 -0.06
CA HIS A 68 -4.32 -3.56 0.39
C HIS A 68 -5.26 -4.00 1.53
N VAL A 69 -4.94 -5.07 2.26
CA VAL A 69 -5.79 -5.55 3.36
C VAL A 69 -6.05 -4.52 4.48
N HIS A 70 -5.22 -3.48 4.62
CA HIS A 70 -5.50 -2.37 5.53
C HIS A 70 -6.76 -1.57 5.16
N MET A 71 -7.25 -1.69 3.92
CA MET A 71 -8.49 -1.08 3.45
C MET A 71 -9.72 -1.96 3.66
N PHE A 72 -9.58 -3.18 4.22
CA PHE A 72 -10.76 -3.95 4.65
C PHE A 72 -11.50 -3.17 5.73
N ALA A 73 -12.82 -3.10 5.64
CA ALA A 73 -13.63 -2.22 6.49
C ALA A 73 -13.42 -2.49 8.00
N GLN A 74 -13.19 -3.75 8.38
CA GLN A 74 -12.91 -4.12 9.78
C GLN A 74 -11.48 -3.78 10.23
N ILE A 75 -10.51 -3.73 9.30
CA ILE A 75 -9.08 -3.50 9.59
C ILE A 75 -8.74 -2.00 9.52
N TYR A 76 -9.36 -1.26 8.61
CA TYR A 76 -9.08 0.14 8.35
C TYR A 76 -9.12 1.03 9.60
N PRO A 77 -10.14 0.96 10.48
CA PRO A 77 -10.18 1.78 11.69
C PRO A 77 -9.00 1.52 12.63
N ILE A 78 -8.52 0.28 12.71
CA ILE A 78 -7.38 -0.12 13.54
C ILE A 78 -6.10 0.53 13.02
N VAL A 79 -5.85 0.38 11.72
CA VAL A 79 -4.63 0.91 11.09
C VAL A 79 -4.64 2.45 11.07
N ALA A 80 -5.78 3.07 10.78
CA ALA A 80 -5.92 4.52 10.77
C ALA A 80 -5.75 5.13 12.17
N ALA A 81 -6.35 4.53 13.21
CA ALA A 81 -6.15 4.96 14.58
C ALA A 81 -4.68 4.83 15.01
N PHE A 82 -4.03 3.72 14.65
CA PHE A 82 -2.61 3.49 14.94
C PHE A 82 -1.70 4.50 14.22
N ALA A 83 -1.93 4.75 12.93
CA ALA A 83 -1.18 5.74 12.16
C ALA A 83 -1.30 7.15 12.77
N ARG A 84 -2.52 7.53 13.19
CA ARG A 84 -2.79 8.80 13.89
C ARG A 84 -2.07 8.87 15.24
N GLU A 85 -2.10 7.79 16.03
CA GLU A 85 -1.39 7.73 17.32
C GLU A 85 0.12 7.93 17.14
N LYS A 86 0.72 7.33 16.10
CA LYS A 86 2.14 7.47 15.80
C LYS A 86 2.49 8.76 15.04
N GLY A 87 1.50 9.56 14.62
CA GLY A 87 1.75 10.77 13.82
C GLY A 87 2.29 10.51 12.41
N ILE A 88 2.11 9.30 11.89
CA ILE A 88 2.58 8.88 10.56
C ILE A 88 1.41 8.85 9.57
N ALA A 89 1.72 8.95 8.29
CA ALA A 89 0.69 8.92 7.27
C ALA A 89 0.16 7.50 7.00
N LEU A 90 -0.98 7.39 6.33
CA LEU A 90 -1.61 6.15 5.88
C LEU A 90 -1.93 6.29 4.39
N ARG A 91 -1.67 5.25 3.59
CA ARG A 91 -2.23 5.14 2.24
C ARG A 91 -3.75 4.98 2.36
N ILE A 92 -4.50 5.81 1.64
CA ILE A 92 -5.97 5.70 1.58
C ILE A 92 -6.42 5.71 0.12
N ASP A 93 -6.97 4.59 -0.33
CA ASP A 93 -7.71 4.54 -1.59
C ASP A 93 -9.09 5.21 -1.38
N ARG A 94 -9.28 6.38 -2.01
CA ARG A 94 -10.49 7.20 -1.86
C ARG A 94 -11.72 6.53 -2.46
N GLN A 95 -11.55 5.75 -3.53
CA GLN A 95 -12.66 5.06 -4.17
C GLN A 95 -13.13 3.89 -3.30
N VAL A 96 -12.19 3.08 -2.81
CA VAL A 96 -12.49 1.98 -1.88
C VAL A 96 -13.10 2.52 -0.59
N ALA A 97 -12.53 3.58 -0.02
CA ALA A 97 -13.07 4.21 1.18
C ALA A 97 -14.50 4.71 0.98
N ALA A 98 -14.82 5.31 -0.18
CA ALA A 98 -16.18 5.74 -0.48
C ALA A 98 -17.15 4.55 -0.64
N GLN A 99 -16.74 3.48 -1.32
CA GLN A 99 -17.55 2.28 -1.55
C GLN A 99 -17.85 1.51 -0.25
N SER A 100 -16.92 1.53 0.70
CA SER A 100 -17.02 0.85 1.99
C SER A 100 -17.40 1.78 3.15
N GLU A 101 -17.85 3.01 2.87
CA GLU A 101 -18.26 4.02 3.85
C GLU A 101 -17.21 4.30 4.94
N LEU A 102 -15.92 4.23 4.59
CA LEU A 102 -14.80 4.46 5.48
C LEU A 102 -14.51 5.97 5.64
N ASP A 103 -14.07 6.36 6.84
CA ASP A 103 -13.66 7.74 7.11
C ASP A 103 -12.38 8.08 6.32
N GLN A 104 -12.54 8.86 5.26
CA GLN A 104 -11.46 9.31 4.40
C GLN A 104 -10.50 10.30 5.12
N GLN A 105 -10.87 10.87 6.25
CA GLN A 105 -10.02 11.80 7.00
C GLN A 105 -9.43 11.17 8.27
N ALA A 106 -9.54 9.84 8.41
CA ALA A 106 -9.14 9.13 9.64
C ALA A 106 -7.65 9.28 9.99
N ALA A 107 -6.79 9.52 8.98
CA ALA A 107 -5.36 9.75 9.11
C ALA A 107 -4.83 10.67 8.00
N ARG A 108 -3.64 11.23 8.22
CA ARG A 108 -2.90 12.00 7.21
C ARG A 108 -2.56 11.11 6.01
N SER A 109 -2.80 11.57 4.78
CA SER A 109 -2.64 10.80 3.55
C SER A 109 -2.40 11.73 2.35
N SER A 110 -1.96 11.19 1.21
CA SER A 110 -2.07 11.88 -0.07
C SER A 110 -3.52 12.25 -0.40
N ALA A 111 -3.71 13.26 -1.27
CA ALA A 111 -5.04 13.66 -1.72
C ALA A 111 -5.67 12.56 -2.59
N GLY A 112 -4.91 12.07 -3.58
CA GLY A 112 -5.26 10.93 -4.43
C GLY A 112 -4.37 9.70 -4.23
N PHE A 113 -4.89 8.56 -4.63
CA PHE A 113 -4.17 7.28 -4.74
C PHE A 113 -4.59 6.58 -6.03
N SER A 114 -3.66 5.95 -6.74
CA SER A 114 -3.94 5.07 -7.87
C SER A 114 -3.18 3.75 -7.75
N SER A 115 -3.90 2.65 -7.94
CA SER A 115 -3.38 1.29 -8.09
C SER A 115 -3.42 0.79 -9.53
N GLU A 116 -3.74 1.65 -10.50
CA GLU A 116 -4.00 1.25 -11.90
C GLU A 116 -2.72 0.88 -12.65
N PHE A 117 -1.55 1.39 -12.24
CA PHE A 117 -0.26 1.06 -12.82
C PHE A 117 0.19 -0.35 -12.39
N TYR A 118 -0.50 -1.36 -12.94
CA TYR A 118 -0.35 -2.77 -12.58
C TYR A 118 -0.87 -3.67 -13.71
N GLY A 119 -0.44 -4.94 -13.74
CA GLY A 119 -0.90 -5.92 -14.71
C GLY A 119 -0.30 -5.73 -16.10
N GLU A 120 -1.05 -6.11 -17.13
CA GLU A 120 -0.67 -5.99 -18.54
C GLU A 120 -0.83 -4.55 -19.09
N ALA A 121 -1.45 -3.66 -18.32
CA ALA A 121 -1.73 -2.28 -18.75
C ALA A 121 -0.52 -1.33 -18.54
N VAL A 122 0.54 -1.80 -17.91
CA VAL A 122 1.74 -1.00 -17.58
C VAL A 122 2.34 -0.39 -18.84
N SER A 123 2.31 0.94 -18.88
CA SER A 123 2.85 1.74 -19.99
C SER A 123 3.09 3.18 -19.53
N GLU A 124 3.96 3.90 -20.25
CA GLU A 124 4.14 5.34 -20.02
C GLU A 124 2.81 6.10 -20.24
N GLU A 125 2.03 5.72 -21.25
CA GLU A 125 0.73 6.32 -21.54
C GLU A 125 -0.24 6.19 -20.34
N LEU A 126 -0.38 4.99 -19.77
CA LEU A 126 -1.22 4.78 -18.59
C LEU A 126 -0.79 5.67 -17.43
N PHE A 127 0.52 5.74 -17.15
CA PHE A 127 1.04 6.58 -16.07
C PHE A 127 0.66 8.04 -16.27
N LEU A 128 0.81 8.57 -17.50
CA LEU A 128 0.44 9.94 -17.82
C LEU A 128 -1.07 10.18 -17.71
N GLN A 129 -1.90 9.24 -18.14
CA GLN A 129 -3.36 9.29 -17.96
C GLN A 129 -3.73 9.36 -16.47
N THR A 130 -3.05 8.59 -15.61
CA THR A 130 -3.23 8.66 -14.15
C THR A 130 -2.90 10.05 -13.60
N LEU A 131 -1.80 10.67 -14.05
CA LEU A 131 -1.42 12.04 -13.65
C LEU A 131 -2.45 13.08 -14.10
N ASP A 132 -2.93 12.97 -15.35
CA ASP A 132 -3.90 13.88 -15.94
C ASP A 132 -5.27 13.76 -15.24
N ALA A 133 -5.68 12.54 -14.88
CA ALA A 133 -6.90 12.31 -14.11
C ALA A 133 -6.83 12.92 -12.70
N SER A 134 -5.67 12.85 -12.04
CA SER A 134 -5.44 13.51 -10.74
C SER A 134 -5.52 15.03 -10.84
N ILE A 135 -4.92 15.62 -11.89
CA ILE A 135 -5.05 17.06 -12.17
C ILE A 135 -6.52 17.44 -12.37
N ALA A 136 -7.26 16.66 -13.17
CA ALA A 136 -8.68 16.93 -13.43
C ALA A 136 -9.54 16.87 -12.16
N ARG A 137 -9.18 16.02 -11.18
CA ARG A 137 -9.81 15.96 -9.86
C ARG A 137 -9.36 17.07 -8.90
N GLY A 138 -8.36 17.87 -9.27
CA GLY A 138 -7.80 18.93 -8.41
C GLY A 138 -7.00 18.39 -7.23
N GLU A 139 -6.46 17.17 -7.33
CA GLU A 139 -5.67 16.54 -6.27
C GLU A 139 -4.32 17.25 -6.11
N ARG A 140 -4.02 17.74 -4.90
CA ARG A 140 -2.77 18.46 -4.62
C ARG A 140 -1.56 17.54 -4.40
N SER A 141 -1.81 16.26 -4.23
CA SER A 141 -0.80 15.21 -4.11
C SER A 141 -1.40 13.88 -4.56
N LEU A 142 -0.60 13.05 -5.21
CA LEU A 142 -1.00 11.76 -5.73
C LEU A 142 0.05 10.72 -5.35
N GLU A 143 -0.40 9.59 -4.82
CA GLU A 143 0.41 8.37 -4.78
C GLU A 143 0.02 7.47 -5.95
N VAL A 144 1.01 7.06 -6.77
CA VAL A 144 0.85 6.01 -7.78
C VAL A 144 1.61 4.78 -7.29
N MET A 145 0.90 3.69 -7.00
CA MET A 145 1.51 2.43 -6.59
C MET A 145 2.22 1.78 -7.77
N CYS A 146 3.38 1.18 -7.51
CA CYS A 146 4.15 0.42 -8.47
C CYS A 146 4.93 -0.73 -7.78
N HIS A 147 5.46 -1.66 -8.57
CA HIS A 147 6.20 -2.84 -8.16
C HIS A 147 7.48 -3.09 -8.97
N PRO A 148 8.29 -2.07 -9.34
CA PRO A 148 9.48 -2.27 -10.17
C PRO A 148 10.48 -3.22 -9.49
N ALA A 149 11.06 -4.13 -10.25
CA ALA A 149 12.06 -5.07 -9.74
C ALA A 149 12.92 -5.68 -10.85
N TYR A 150 14.14 -6.08 -10.49
CA TYR A 150 14.86 -7.12 -11.23
C TYR A 150 14.32 -8.51 -10.87
N VAL A 151 14.44 -9.47 -11.79
CA VAL A 151 14.02 -10.85 -11.55
C VAL A 151 15.12 -11.62 -10.83
N ASP A 152 14.81 -12.06 -9.61
CA ASP A 152 15.62 -12.98 -8.82
C ASP A 152 14.79 -14.19 -8.33
N ARG A 153 15.42 -15.13 -7.60
CA ARG A 153 14.74 -16.32 -7.09
C ARG A 153 13.59 -16.02 -6.13
N ILE A 154 13.64 -14.89 -5.44
CA ILE A 154 12.59 -14.47 -4.48
C ILE A 154 11.39 -13.97 -5.27
N ILE A 155 11.62 -13.07 -6.25
CA ILE A 155 10.58 -12.51 -7.12
C ILE A 155 9.92 -13.58 -7.99
N MET A 156 10.67 -14.60 -8.42
CA MET A 156 10.10 -15.77 -9.14
C MET A 156 9.03 -16.52 -8.33
N GLY A 157 8.98 -16.35 -7.00
CA GLY A 157 7.91 -16.87 -6.15
C GLY A 157 6.61 -16.05 -6.19
N SER A 158 6.62 -14.86 -6.79
CA SER A 158 5.44 -14.02 -6.98
C SER A 158 4.75 -14.34 -8.31
N ALA A 159 3.41 -14.38 -8.30
CA ALA A 159 2.63 -14.44 -9.53
C ALA A 159 2.85 -13.19 -10.42
N TYR A 160 3.23 -12.07 -9.80
CA TYR A 160 3.56 -10.83 -10.49
C TYR A 160 5.09 -10.68 -10.58
N CYS A 161 5.74 -11.54 -11.37
CA CYS A 161 7.20 -11.60 -11.51
C CYS A 161 7.71 -10.75 -12.68
N TYR A 162 7.42 -11.16 -13.93
CA TYR A 162 7.97 -10.54 -15.13
C TYR A 162 7.47 -9.11 -15.42
N PRO A 163 6.18 -8.78 -15.22
CA PRO A 163 5.68 -7.41 -15.48
C PRO A 163 6.39 -6.31 -14.66
N ARG A 164 7.09 -6.68 -13.58
CA ARG A 164 7.91 -5.75 -12.80
C ARG A 164 9.08 -5.17 -13.57
N LEU A 165 9.54 -5.86 -14.62
CA LEU A 165 10.56 -5.35 -15.53
C LEU A 165 9.99 -4.22 -16.40
N ASP A 166 8.77 -4.39 -16.91
CA ASP A 166 8.08 -3.35 -17.70
C ASP A 166 7.82 -2.10 -16.84
N GLU A 167 7.40 -2.30 -15.59
CA GLU A 167 7.28 -1.20 -14.63
C GLU A 167 8.61 -0.47 -14.41
N LEU A 168 9.71 -1.22 -14.23
CA LEU A 168 11.04 -0.64 -14.04
C LEU A 168 11.48 0.17 -15.27
N ASP A 169 11.27 -0.34 -16.47
CA ASP A 169 11.65 0.33 -17.72
C ASP A 169 10.87 1.64 -17.90
N VAL A 170 9.55 1.62 -17.65
CA VAL A 170 8.71 2.83 -17.71
C VAL A 170 9.14 3.85 -16.64
N LEU A 171 9.28 3.43 -15.37
CA LEU A 171 9.55 4.33 -14.25
C LEU A 171 10.96 4.92 -14.26
N THR A 172 11.88 4.32 -15.02
CA THR A 172 13.25 4.83 -15.19
C THR A 172 13.46 5.57 -16.51
N SER A 173 12.42 5.71 -17.34
CA SER A 173 12.51 6.40 -18.62
C SER A 173 12.76 7.90 -18.43
N ALA A 174 13.64 8.47 -19.27
CA ALA A 174 13.89 9.91 -19.28
C ALA A 174 12.67 10.71 -19.77
N SER A 175 11.88 10.12 -20.67
CA SER A 175 10.64 10.69 -21.19
C SER A 175 9.59 10.87 -20.09
N LEU A 176 9.35 9.85 -19.27
CA LEU A 176 8.40 9.92 -18.17
C LEU A 176 8.82 11.00 -17.16
N LYS A 177 10.11 11.06 -16.81
CA LYS A 177 10.63 12.08 -15.89
C LYS A 177 10.35 13.50 -16.38
N ALA A 178 10.56 13.77 -17.67
CA ALA A 178 10.25 15.07 -18.27
C ALA A 178 8.73 15.32 -18.26
N ALA A 179 7.94 14.34 -18.67
CA ALA A 179 6.49 14.46 -18.77
C ALA A 179 5.79 14.68 -17.41
N VAL A 180 6.34 14.14 -16.32
CA VAL A 180 5.88 14.40 -14.95
C VAL A 180 6.14 15.87 -14.56
N ALA A 181 7.33 16.38 -14.87
CA ALA A 181 7.71 17.76 -14.57
C ALA A 181 6.90 18.78 -15.40
N ASP A 182 6.68 18.50 -16.69
CA ASP A 182 5.89 19.35 -17.60
C ASP A 182 4.42 19.48 -17.15
N ARG A 183 3.91 18.48 -16.42
CA ARG A 183 2.58 18.50 -15.78
C ARG A 183 2.55 19.26 -14.45
N GLY A 184 3.69 19.81 -14.01
CA GLY A 184 3.82 20.56 -12.77
C GLY A 184 3.94 19.70 -11.51
N TYR A 185 4.13 18.39 -11.64
CA TYR A 185 4.39 17.53 -10.49
C TYR A 185 5.83 17.67 -10.00
N ARG A 186 6.00 17.66 -8.69
CA ARG A 186 7.29 17.44 -8.01
C ARG A 186 7.24 16.09 -7.31
N LEU A 187 8.24 15.24 -7.57
CA LEU A 187 8.39 14.00 -6.83
C LEU A 187 8.61 14.31 -5.34
N GLY A 188 7.83 13.65 -4.49
CA GLY A 188 7.82 13.84 -3.05
C GLY A 188 7.76 12.52 -2.31
N THR A 189 7.70 12.60 -1.00
CA THR A 189 7.55 11.46 -0.10
C THR A 189 6.34 11.67 0.80
N TYR A 190 5.97 10.65 1.56
CA TYR A 190 4.96 10.77 2.62
C TYR A 190 5.33 11.75 3.75
N ARG A 191 6.53 12.36 3.74
CA ARG A 191 6.86 13.49 4.63
C ARG A 191 6.28 14.82 4.13
N ASP A 192 5.95 14.92 2.85
CA ASP A 192 5.41 16.11 2.19
C ASP A 192 3.87 16.20 2.25
N VAL A 193 3.18 15.16 2.74
CA VAL A 193 1.72 15.12 2.93
C VAL A 193 1.31 15.41 4.37
#